data_AF-A0A940QBI5-F1
#
_entry.id   AF-A0A940QBI5-F1
#
_cell.length_a   1.000
_cell.length_b   1.000
_cell.length_c   1.000
_cell.angle_alpha   90.00
_cell.angle_beta   90.00
_cell.angle_gamma   90.00
#
_symmetry.space_group_name_H-M   'P 1'
#
loop_
_entity.id
_entity.type
_entity.pdbx_description
1 polymer ?
#
loop_
_entity_poly.entity_id
_entity_poly.type
_entity_poly.pdbx_seq_one_letter_code
_entity_poly.pdbx_strand_id
1 'polypeptide(L)' 'MFNIRDFILKTLKGMKGNYPDFQIREYALNWYGKGKLTEEDLAELEMFLCPPEEEISEEEECLDM' A
#
# COMPACT_ATOMS: atom_id res chain seq x y z
N MET A 1 24.56 2.15 3.26
CA MET A 1 24.00 3.34 3.95
C MET A 1 22.51 3.11 4.14
N PHE A 2 21.95 3.45 5.29
CA PHE A 2 20.53 3.24 5.57
C PHE A 2 19.68 4.27 4.80
N ASN A 3 18.62 3.80 4.13
CA ASN A 3 17.63 4.63 3.46
C ASN A 3 16.28 4.44 4.14
N ILE A 4 15.75 5.52 4.72
CA ILE A 4 14.49 5.50 5.46
C ILE A 4 13.29 5.24 4.57
N ARG A 5 13.26 5.78 3.34
CA ARG A 5 12.15 5.59 2.38
C ARG A 5 12.03 4.11 2.02
N ASP A 6 13.16 3.49 1.65
CA ASP A 6 13.21 2.06 1.30
C ASP A 6 12.81 1.16 2.47
N PHE A 7 13.23 1.52 3.69
CA PHE A 7 12.84 0.80 4.89
C PHE A 7 11.34 0.85 5.11
N ILE A 8 10.73 2.04 5.07
CA ILE A 8 9.28 2.23 5.24
C ILE A 8 8.51 1.43 4.20
N LEU A 9 8.85 1.56 2.90
CA LEU A 9 8.15 0.86 1.82
C LEU A 9 8.25 -0.66 1.97
N LYS A 10 9.43 -1.20 2.29
CA LYS A 10 9.61 -2.64 2.52
C LYS A 10 8.77 -3.13 3.70
N THR A 11 8.71 -2.36 4.78
CA THR A 11 7.86 -2.69 5.93
C THR A 11 6.39 -2.69 5.52
N LEU A 12 5.88 -1.64 4.86
CA LEU A 12 4.48 -1.56 4.43
C LEU A 12 4.09 -2.69 3.48
N LYS A 13 4.94 -3.01 2.50
CA LYS A 13 4.72 -4.15 1.60
C LYS A 13 4.74 -5.49 2.33
N GLY A 14 5.61 -5.64 3.33
CA GLY A 14 5.67 -6.83 4.18
C GLY A 14 4.47 -7.02 5.12
N MET A 15 3.63 -5.99 5.29
CA MET A 15 2.40 -6.08 6.07
C MET A 15 1.25 -6.71 5.29
N LYS A 16 1.31 -6.72 3.95
CA LYS A 16 0.27 -7.33 3.10
C LYS A 16 0.06 -8.80 3.49
N GLY A 17 -1.21 -9.19 3.65
CA GLY A 17 -1.60 -10.54 4.09
C GLY A 17 -1.60 -10.78 5.61
N ASN A 18 -1.03 -9.87 6.40
CA ASN A 18 -1.09 -9.91 7.86
C ASN A 18 -1.94 -8.77 8.45
N TYR A 19 -2.11 -7.69 7.69
CA TYR A 19 -2.91 -6.52 8.06
C TYR A 19 -3.92 -6.21 6.94
N PRO A 20 -5.09 -5.67 7.28
CA PRO A 20 -6.01 -5.15 6.28
C PRO A 20 -5.38 -4.03 5.44
N ASP A 21 -5.69 -3.98 4.15
CA ASP A 21 -5.10 -3.01 3.24
C ASP A 21 -5.38 -1.56 3.64
N PHE A 22 -6.56 -1.26 4.20
CA PHE A 22 -6.88 0.09 4.71
C PHE A 22 -5.91 0.55 5.80
N GLN A 23 -5.47 -0.37 6.66
CA GLN A 23 -4.53 -0.07 7.75
C GLN A 23 -3.13 0.20 7.18
N ILE A 24 -2.72 -0.54 6.14
CA ILE A 24 -1.46 -0.30 5.44
C ILE A 24 -1.49 1.08 4.76
N ARG A 25 -2.62 1.46 4.14
CA ARG A 25 -2.84 2.80 3.56
C ARG A 25 -2.76 3.90 4.61
N GLU A 26 -3.39 3.73 5.78
CA GLU A 26 -3.33 4.71 6.87
C GLU A 26 -1.89 4.94 7.34
N TYR A 27 -1.10 3.87 7.49
CA TYR A 27 0.32 3.99 7.85
C TYR A 27 1.13 4.70 6.76
N ALA A 28 0.86 4.41 5.48
CA ALA A 28 1.51 5.10 4.37
C ALA A 28 1.21 6.61 4.40
N LEU A 29 -0.05 6.99 4.62
CA LEU A 29 -0.47 8.39 4.74
C LEU A 29 0.20 9.10 5.92
N ASN A 30 0.40 8.42 7.05
CA ASN A 30 1.11 8.97 8.20
C ASN A 30 2.58 9.29 7.86
N TRP A 31 3.26 8.40 7.13
CA TRP A 31 4.63 8.63 6.67
C TRP A 31 4.74 9.71 5.58
N TYR A 32 3.76 9.78 4.70
CA TYR A 32 3.62 10.88 3.73
C TYR A 32 3.44 12.23 4.43
N GLY A 33 2.55 12.32 5.42
CA GLY A 33 2.34 13.54 6.23
C GLY A 33 3.59 14.00 6.99
N LYS A 34 4.56 13.09 7.21
CA LYS A 34 5.89 13.39 7.79
C LYS A 34 6.96 13.72 6.74
N GLY A 35 6.60 13.80 5.46
CA GLY A 35 7.49 14.03 4.34
C GLY A 35 8.51 12.90 4.12
N LYS A 36 8.19 11.66 4.51
CA LYS A 36 9.07 10.49 4.33
C LYS A 36 8.74 9.67 3.09
N LEU A 37 7.49 9.78 2.62
CA LEU A 37 7.02 9.23 1.36
C LEU A 37 6.58 10.38 0.45
N THR A 38 6.61 10.13 -0.86
CA THR A 38 6.08 11.04 -1.89
C THR A 38 4.76 10.52 -2.46
N GLU A 39 4.12 11.30 -3.33
CA GLU A 39 2.88 10.86 -3.99
C GLU A 39 3.12 9.62 -4.86
N GLU A 40 4.29 9.53 -5.50
CA GLU A 40 4.70 8.38 -6.30
C GLU A 40 4.84 7.11 -5.45
N ASP A 41 5.32 7.23 -4.20
CA ASP A 41 5.37 6.09 -3.27
C ASP A 41 4.00 5.57 -2.92
N LEU A 42 3.04 6.50 -2.70
CA LEU A 42 1.67 6.13 -2.39
C LEU A 42 1.01 5.44 -3.59
N ALA A 43 1.23 5.95 -4.80
CA ALA A 43 0.74 5.33 -6.03
C ALA A 43 1.35 3.93 -6.26
N GLU A 44 2.65 3.77 -6.03
CA GLU A 44 3.33 2.47 -6.12
C GLU A 44 2.78 1.48 -5.09
N LEU A 45 2.56 1.93 -3.85
CA LEU A 45 1.99 1.09 -2.81
C LEU A 45 0.54 0.73 -3.12
N GLU A 46 -0.25 1.66 -3.65
CA GLU A 46 -1.64 1.41 -4.05
C GLU A 46 -1.72 0.35 -5.13
N MET A 47 -0.93 0.48 -6.21
CA MET A 47 -0.85 -0.56 -7.26
C MET A 47 -0.40 -1.91 -6.71
N PHE A 48 0.42 -1.91 -5.65
CA PHE A 48 0.86 -3.15 -5.01
C PHE A 48 -0.24 -3.79 -4.15
N LEU A 49 -1.05 -2.99 -3.45
CA LEU A 49 -2.15 -3.47 -2.60
C LEU A 49 -3.32 -3.93 -3.47
N CYS A 50 -3.79 -3.05 -4.36
CA CYS A 50 -4.87 -3.26 -5.29
C CYS A 50 -4.35 -3.05 -6.73
N PRO A 51 -3.74 -4.10 -7.33
CA PRO A 51 -3.37 -4.03 -8.74
C PRO A 51 -4.65 -3.85 -9.59
N PRO A 52 -4.61 -3.05 -10.67
CA PRO A 52 -5.74 -2.95 -11.56
C PRO A 52 -6.10 -4.34 -12.07
N GLU A 53 -7.38 -4.70 -11.99
CA GLU A 53 -7.90 -5.91 -12.60
C GLU A 53 -7.55 -5.89 -14.10
N GLU A 54 -6.66 -6.77 -14.54
CA GLU A 54 -6.77 -7.25 -15.92
C GLU A 54 -8.17 -7.86 -16.01
N GLU A 55 -8.98 -7.47 -17.02
CA GLU A 55 -10.35 -7.94 -17.22
C GLU A 55 -10.49 -9.46 -16.97
N ILE A 56 -10.82 -9.83 -15.73
CA ILE A 56 -11.19 -11.18 -15.35
C ILE A 56 -12.66 -11.06 -14.99
N SER A 57 -13.48 -11.73 -15.80
CA SER A 57 -14.93 -11.80 -15.69
C SER A 57 -15.39 -11.98 -14.25
N GLU A 58 -16.33 -11.13 -13.86
CA GLU A 58 -17.35 -11.24 -12.80
C GLU A 58 -17.10 -12.25 -11.66
N GLU A 59 -17.20 -11.74 -10.42
CA GLU A 59 -17.27 -12.45 -9.13
C GLU A 59 -15.95 -12.55 -8.34
N GLU A 60 -15.45 -11.44 -7.79
CA GLU A 60 -15.10 -11.38 -6.35
C GLU A 60 -15.34 -9.96 -5.83
N GLU A 61 -16.45 -9.84 -5.11
CA GLU A 61 -16.91 -8.66 -4.37
C GLU A 61 -15.81 -8.24 -3.37
N CYS A 62 -15.26 -7.02 -3.48
CA CYS A 62 -14.58 -6.38 -2.37
C CYS A 62 -15.60 -6.26 -1.23
N LEU A 63 -15.60 -7.26 -0.34
CA LEU A 63 -16.38 -7.29 0.89
C LEU A 63 -15.91 -6.16 1.81
N ASP A 64 -16.53 -4.99 1.65
CA ASP A 64 -16.68 -4.03 2.75
C ASP A 64 -17.57 -4.70 3.81
N MET A 65 -16.95 -5.13 4.91
CA MET A 65 -17.65 -5.57 6.12
C MET A 65 -17.42 -4.58 7.26
#